data_AF-A0A942NVZ4-F1
#
_entry.id   AF-A0A942NVZ4-F1
#
_cell.length_a   1.000
_cell.length_b   1.000
_cell.length_c   1.000
_cell.angle_alpha   90.00
_cell.angle_beta   90.00
_cell.angle_gamma   90.00
#
_symmetry.space_group_name_H-M   'P 1'
#
loop_
_entity.id
_entity.type
_entity.pdbx_description
1 polymer ?
#
loop_
_entity_poly.entity_id
_entity_poly.type
_entity_poly.pdbx_seq_one_letter_code
_entity_poly.pdbx_strand_id
1 'polypeptide(L)'
;MENEAGQTEKLVREISQPLSQAAGWIKIMGIVLIIYGSLLGLTIIGLLIAWLPFWLGLVLLKAGNNAKRAFHEGDKGSLIQSLLNLNTYFTINAMLIILGLAMVILAIIILLVTGFALNQLYPDAFV
;
A
#
# COMPACT_ATOMS: atom_id res chain seq x y z
N MET A 1 35.44 -20.28 -3.84
CA MET A 1 34.87 -19.03 -3.29
C MET A 1 34.50 -18.03 -4.38
N GLU A 2 35.40 -17.65 -5.30
CA GLU A 2 35.08 -16.67 -6.38
C GLU A 2 34.01 -17.16 -7.38
N ASN A 3 33.98 -18.47 -7.67
CA ASN A 3 32.96 -19.08 -8.53
C ASN A 3 31.55 -19.09 -7.88
N GLU A 4 31.47 -19.25 -6.55
CA GLU A 4 30.20 -19.28 -5.81
C GLU A 4 29.58 -17.89 -5.66
N ALA A 5 30.41 -16.87 -5.45
CA ALA A 5 29.99 -15.48 -5.40
C ALA A 5 29.43 -15.03 -6.76
N GLY A 6 30.15 -15.27 -7.85
CA GLY A 6 29.67 -14.94 -9.20
C GLY A 6 28.42 -15.73 -9.63
N GLN A 7 28.26 -16.98 -9.18
CA GLN A 7 27.03 -17.75 -9.38
C GLN A 7 25.85 -17.17 -8.59
N THR A 8 26.08 -16.75 -7.34
CA THR A 8 25.05 -16.13 -6.50
C THR A 8 24.57 -14.81 -7.10
N GLU A 9 25.47 -13.97 -7.59
CA GLU A 9 25.10 -12.72 -8.27
C GLU A 9 24.23 -12.98 -9.49
N LYS A 10 24.62 -13.93 -10.35
CA LYS A 10 23.81 -14.31 -11.52
C LYS A 10 22.41 -14.78 -11.13
N LEU A 11 22.33 -15.62 -10.10
CA LEU A 11 21.06 -16.11 -9.57
C LEU A 11 20.19 -14.97 -9.02
N VAL A 12 20.78 -14.04 -8.27
CA VAL A 12 20.06 -12.86 -7.76
C VAL A 12 19.53 -12.00 -8.91
N ARG A 13 20.32 -11.80 -9.98
CA ARG A 13 19.86 -11.06 -11.17
C ARG A 13 18.70 -11.74 -11.85
N GLU A 14 18.77 -13.06 -12.03
CA GLU A 14 17.70 -13.85 -12.65
C GLU A 14 16.40 -13.78 -11.84
N ILE A 15 16.48 -13.99 -10.51
CA ILE A 15 15.31 -13.93 -9.62
C ILE A 15 14.74 -12.51 -9.52
N SER A 16 15.60 -11.49 -9.52
CA SER A 16 15.18 -10.09 -9.39
C SER A 16 14.72 -9.45 -10.71
N GLN A 17 14.96 -10.09 -11.86
CA GLN A 17 14.56 -9.58 -13.17
C GLN A 17 13.08 -9.17 -13.25
N PRO A 18 12.08 -10.02 -12.91
CA PRO A 18 10.67 -9.63 -12.97
C PRO A 18 10.36 -8.47 -12.00
N LEU A 19 10.98 -8.47 -10.83
CA LEU A 19 10.80 -7.42 -9.83
C LEU A 19 11.37 -6.07 -10.28
N SER A 20 12.51 -6.11 -10.98
CA SER A 20 13.17 -4.93 -11.56
C SER A 20 12.36 -4.34 -12.72
N GLN A 21 11.76 -5.18 -13.57
CA GLN A 21 10.83 -4.73 -14.61
C GLN A 21 9.59 -4.06 -14.02
N ALA A 22 9.04 -4.62 -12.94
CA ALA A 22 7.90 -4.03 -12.22
C ALA A 22 8.28 -2.78 -11.40
N ALA A 23 9.57 -2.52 -11.15
CA ALA A 23 10.03 -1.44 -10.28
C ALA A 23 9.55 -0.05 -10.72
N GLY A 24 9.37 0.18 -12.03
CA GLY A 24 8.79 1.42 -12.54
C GLY A 24 7.38 1.65 -12.00
N TRP A 25 6.51 0.65 -12.14
CA TRP A 25 5.13 0.68 -11.66
C TRP A 25 5.05 0.78 -10.14
N ILE A 26 5.89 0.04 -9.42
CA ILE A 26 5.99 0.12 -7.95
C ILE A 26 6.27 1.56 -7.50
N LYS A 27 7.21 2.26 -8.18
CA LYS A 27 7.52 3.65 -7.86
C LYS A 27 6.39 4.61 -8.21
N ILE A 28 5.75 4.44 -9.37
CA ILE A 28 4.60 5.25 -9.78
C ILE A 28 3.48 5.15 -8.74
N MET A 29 3.15 3.93 -8.31
CA MET A 29 2.17 3.71 -7.25
C MET A 29 2.56 4.42 -5.94
N GLY A 30 3.84 4.37 -5.58
CA GLY A 30 4.35 5.09 -4.41
C GLY A 30 4.18 6.61 -4.50
N ILE A 31 4.46 7.20 -5.67
CA ILE A 31 4.28 8.63 -5.93
C ILE A 31 2.80 9.01 -5.84
N VAL A 32 1.91 8.22 -6.45
CA VAL A 32 0.46 8.45 -6.40
C VAL A 32 -0.03 8.42 -4.95
N LEU A 33 0.44 7.47 -4.14
CA LEU A 33 0.10 7.38 -2.71
C LEU A 33 0.57 8.59 -1.91
N ILE A 34 1.77 9.11 -2.19
CA ILE A 34 2.28 10.32 -1.53
C ILE A 34 1.43 11.53 -1.89
N ILE A 35 1.10 11.71 -3.17
CA ILE A 35 0.25 12.81 -3.62
C ILE A 35 -1.13 12.71 -2.98
N TYR A 36 -1.73 11.52 -3.01
CA TYR A 36 -3.03 11.27 -2.39
C TYR A 36 -3.02 11.54 -0.87
N GLY A 37 -2.01 11.04 -0.15
CA GLY A 37 -1.84 11.31 1.27
C GLY A 37 -1.67 12.79 1.57
N SER A 38 -0.91 13.50 0.74
CA SER A 38 -0.69 14.94 0.88
C SER A 38 -1.99 15.73 0.70
N LEU A 39 -2.82 15.35 -0.28
CA LEU A 39 -4.12 15.96 -0.52
C LEU A 39 -5.10 15.71 0.64
N LEU A 40 -5.12 14.49 1.21
CA LEU A 40 -5.91 14.20 2.40
C LEU A 40 -5.47 15.07 3.59
N GLY A 41 -4.16 15.26 3.75
CA GLY A 41 -3.56 16.05 4.83
C GLY A 41 -3.90 17.55 4.82
N LEU A 42 -4.52 18.06 3.75
CA LEU A 42 -4.98 19.46 3.68
C LEU A 42 -6.16 19.76 4.62
N THR A 43 -6.82 18.72 5.13
CA THR A 43 -7.91 18.85 6.11
C THR A 43 -7.41 18.55 7.52
N ILE A 44 -7.97 19.21 8.55
CA ILE A 44 -7.59 18.98 9.96
C ILE A 44 -7.75 17.50 10.34
N ILE A 45 -8.85 16.90 9.91
CA ILE A 45 -9.14 15.47 10.15
C ILE A 45 -8.20 14.60 9.32
N GLY A 46 -7.98 14.97 8.06
CA GLY A 46 -7.13 14.21 7.15
C GLY A 46 -5.66 14.22 7.55
N LEU A 47 -5.17 15.21 8.30
CA LEU A 47 -3.80 15.18 8.85
C LEU A 47 -3.57 13.96 9.77
N LEU A 48 -4.59 13.53 10.52
CA LEU A 48 -4.52 12.35 11.39
C LEU A 48 -4.53 11.02 10.62
N ILE A 49 -4.99 11.01 9.37
CA ILE A 49 -5.14 9.79 8.55
C ILE A 49 -4.07 9.73 7.45
N ALA A 50 -3.64 10.89 6.93
CA ALA A 50 -2.73 11.06 5.80
C ALA A 50 -1.33 10.46 6.02
N TRP A 51 -0.89 10.35 7.27
CA TRP A 51 0.42 9.80 7.60
C TRP A 51 0.62 8.35 7.10
N LEU A 52 -0.45 7.54 7.10
CA LEU A 52 -0.41 6.15 6.60
C LEU A 52 -0.14 6.05 5.09
N PRO A 53 -0.99 6.60 4.19
CA PRO A 53 -0.76 6.53 2.75
C PRO A 53 0.55 7.23 2.34
N PHE A 54 0.92 8.32 3.01
CA PHE A 54 2.19 9.01 2.75
C PHE A 54 3.39 8.11 3.03
N TRP A 55 3.41 7.45 4.20
CA TRP A 55 4.50 6.55 4.57
C TRP A 55 4.56 5.30 3.68
N LEU A 56 3.41 4.71 3.33
CA LEU A 56 3.33 3.57 2.41
C LEU A 56 3.89 3.90 1.03
N GLY A 57 3.67 5.12 0.54
CA GLY A 57 4.24 5.57 -0.71
C GLY A 57 5.78 5.61 -0.66
N LEU A 58 6.37 6.06 0.46
CA LEU A 58 7.82 6.01 0.66
C LEU A 58 8.36 4.57 0.71
N VAL A 59 7.62 3.63 1.30
CA VAL A 59 7.99 2.21 1.35
C VAL A 59 8.02 1.61 -0.06
N LEU A 60 7.03 1.90 -0.90
CA LEU A 60 7.00 1.48 -2.31
C LEU A 60 8.16 2.07 -3.11
N LEU A 61 8.49 3.35 -2.92
CA LEU A 61 9.65 3.96 -3.56
C LEU A 61 10.96 3.22 -3.20
N LYS A 62 11.14 2.88 -1.93
CA LYS A 62 12.29 2.09 -1.46
C LYS A 62 12.28 0.68 -2.07
N ALA A 63 11.13 0.02 -2.15
CA ALA A 63 11.01 -1.29 -2.81
C ALA A 63 11.48 -1.22 -4.26
N GLY A 64 10.95 -0.31 -5.06
CA GLY A 64 11.34 -0.17 -6.47
C GLY A 64 12.81 0.21 -6.67
N ASN A 65 13.40 1.01 -5.78
CA ASN A 65 14.84 1.32 -5.82
C ASN A 65 15.69 0.08 -5.55
N ASN A 66 15.37 -0.66 -4.48
CA ASN A 66 16.08 -1.87 -4.09
C ASN A 66 15.92 -3.00 -5.12
N ALA A 67 14.76 -3.10 -5.77
CA ALA A 67 14.53 -4.05 -6.87
C ALA A 67 15.50 -3.82 -8.04
N LYS A 68 15.64 -2.57 -8.50
CA LYS A 68 16.60 -2.23 -9.56
C LYS A 68 18.03 -2.48 -9.13
N ARG A 69 18.37 -2.12 -7.88
CA ARG A 69 19.70 -2.31 -7.32
C ARG A 69 20.09 -3.79 -7.27
N ALA A 70 19.19 -4.65 -6.80
CA ALA A 70 19.40 -6.11 -6.78
C ALA A 70 19.69 -6.67 -8.18
N PHE A 71 18.98 -6.19 -9.20
CA PHE A 71 19.19 -6.63 -10.59
C PHE A 71 20.49 -6.11 -11.21
N HIS A 72 20.87 -4.85 -10.96
CA HIS A 72 22.07 -4.28 -11.54
C HIS A 72 23.35 -4.74 -10.83
N GLU A 73 23.31 -4.82 -9.50
CA GLU A 73 24.49 -5.12 -8.67
C GLU A 73 24.59 -6.62 -8.34
N GLY A 74 23.54 -7.42 -8.56
CA GLY A 74 23.51 -8.81 -8.09
C GLY A 74 23.44 -8.93 -6.56
N ASP A 75 23.04 -7.84 -5.87
CA ASP A 75 23.03 -7.77 -4.41
C ASP A 75 21.80 -8.47 -3.80
N LYS A 76 22.05 -9.59 -3.14
CA LYS A 76 21.05 -10.35 -2.38
C LYS A 76 20.37 -9.52 -1.29
N GLY A 77 21.11 -8.63 -0.63
CA GLY A 77 20.57 -7.77 0.44
C GLY A 77 19.49 -6.85 -0.08
N SER A 78 19.75 -6.16 -1.19
CA SER A 78 18.78 -5.32 -1.88
C SER A 78 17.55 -6.10 -2.35
N LEU A 79 17.70 -7.35 -2.81
CA LEU A 79 16.55 -8.18 -3.19
C LEU A 79 15.63 -8.44 -1.99
N ILE A 80 16.21 -8.89 -0.88
CA ILE A 80 15.46 -9.17 0.35
C ILE A 80 14.77 -7.90 0.84
N GLN A 81 15.48 -6.77 0.88
CA GLN A 81 14.90 -5.52 1.36
C GLN A 81 13.76 -5.03 0.46
N SER A 82 13.86 -5.24 -0.86
CA SER A 82 12.76 -4.94 -1.79
C SER A 82 11.51 -5.75 -1.47
N LEU A 83 11.67 -7.06 -1.27
CA LEU A 83 10.57 -7.96 -0.91
C LEU A 83 9.96 -7.63 0.46
N LEU A 84 10.78 -7.31 1.46
CA LEU A 84 10.31 -6.89 2.78
C LEU A 84 9.49 -5.59 2.74
N ASN A 85 9.91 -4.64 1.91
CA ASN A 85 9.17 -3.39 1.71
C ASN A 85 7.82 -3.67 1.02
N LEU A 86 7.79 -4.55 0.01
CA LEU A 86 6.54 -4.97 -0.63
C LEU A 86 5.62 -5.71 0.34
N ASN A 87 6.17 -6.61 1.15
CA ASN A 87 5.41 -7.32 2.17
C ASN A 87 4.78 -6.34 3.17
N THR A 88 5.56 -5.37 3.65
CA THR A 88 5.07 -4.30 4.52
C THR A 88 3.91 -3.53 3.88
N TYR A 89 4.06 -3.15 2.60
CA TYR A 89 3.01 -2.44 1.87
C TYR A 89 1.72 -3.27 1.78
N PHE A 90 1.79 -4.51 1.30
CA PHE A 90 0.61 -5.35 1.13
C PHE A 90 -0.04 -5.73 2.46
N THR A 91 0.75 -6.01 3.50
CA THR A 91 0.25 -6.35 4.84
C THR A 91 -0.57 -5.20 5.42
N ILE A 92 -0.03 -3.98 5.38
CA ILE A 92 -0.73 -2.81 5.91
C ILE A 92 -1.94 -2.49 5.03
N ASN A 93 -1.80 -2.53 3.71
CA ASN A 93 -2.92 -2.25 2.80
C ASN A 93 -4.07 -3.26 2.99
N ALA A 94 -3.76 -4.55 3.14
CA ALA A 94 -4.77 -5.57 3.43
C ALA A 94 -5.46 -5.32 4.77
N MET A 95 -4.70 -4.97 5.81
CA MET A 95 -5.27 -4.62 7.11
C MET A 95 -6.18 -3.38 7.04
N LEU A 96 -5.78 -2.34 6.30
CA LEU A 96 -6.59 -1.14 6.08
C LEU A 96 -7.88 -1.44 5.32
N ILE A 97 -7.83 -2.32 4.31
CA ILE A 97 -9.03 -2.75 3.58
C ILE A 97 -10.00 -3.47 4.53
N ILE A 98 -9.52 -4.38 5.37
CA ILE A 98 -10.35 -5.09 6.35
C ILE A 98 -11.02 -4.10 7.32
N LEU A 99 -10.24 -3.17 7.88
CA LEU A 99 -10.76 -2.13 8.76
C LEU A 99 -11.79 -1.24 8.05
N GLY A 100 -11.52 -0.84 6.81
CA GLY A 100 -12.44 -0.06 5.99
C GLY A 100 -13.76 -0.79 5.71
N LEU A 101 -13.70 -2.07 5.37
CA LEU A 101 -14.89 -2.89 5.16
C LEU A 101 -15.73 -3.02 6.44
N ALA A 102 -15.09 -3.20 7.59
CA ALA A 102 -15.80 -3.23 8.88
C ALA A 102 -16.54 -1.91 9.14
N MET A 103 -15.89 -0.77 8.89
CA MET A 103 -16.52 0.55 9.03
C MET A 103 -17.69 0.75 8.08
N VAL A 104 -17.59 0.30 6.83
CA VAL A 104 -18.68 0.37 5.84
C VAL A 104 -19.87 -0.46 6.29
N ILE A 105 -19.65 -1.69 6.76
CA ILE A 105 -20.72 -2.56 7.27
C ILE A 105 -21.43 -1.89 8.45
N LEU A 106 -20.68 -1.34 9.41
CA LEU A 106 -21.25 -0.61 10.54
C LEU A 106 -22.06 0.60 10.10
N ALA A 107 -21.56 1.40 9.15
CA ALA A 107 -22.27 2.55 8.60
C ALA A 107 -23.59 2.15 7.93
N ILE A 108 -23.60 1.05 7.17
CA ILE A 108 -24.82 0.51 6.54
C ILE A 108 -25.83 0.11 7.61
N ILE A 109 -25.41 -0.61 8.66
CA ILE A 109 -26.31 -1.03 9.75
C ILE A 109 -26.94 0.20 10.42
N ILE A 110 -26.12 1.20 10.77
CA ILE A 110 -26.59 2.44 11.40
C ILE A 110 -27.59 3.16 10.50
N LEU A 111 -27.28 3.29 9.20
CA LEU A 111 -28.16 3.96 8.25
C LEU A 111 -29.49 3.23 8.10
N LEU A 112 -29.49 1.91 7.98
CA LEU A 112 -30.71 1.11 7.86
C LEU A 112 -31.56 1.18 9.13
N VAL A 113 -30.96 1.01 10.31
CA VAL A 113 -31.68 1.08 11.59
C VAL A 113 -32.26 2.47 11.82
N THR A 114 -31.47 3.51 11.60
CA THR A 114 -31.90 4.90 11.80
C THR A 114 -32.95 5.29 10.78
N GLY A 115 -32.76 4.96 9.51
CA GLY A 115 -33.73 5.22 8.45
C GLY A 115 -35.07 4.52 8.70
N PHE A 116 -35.02 3.25 9.12
CA PHE A 116 -36.22 2.51 9.50
C PHE A 116 -36.94 3.13 10.70
N ALA A 117 -36.18 3.50 11.75
CA ALA A 117 -36.76 4.11 12.94
C ALA A 117 -37.40 5.48 12.65
N LEU A 118 -36.76 6.32 11.83
CA LEU A 118 -37.30 7.62 11.43
C LEU A 118 -38.58 7.47 10.61
N ASN A 119 -38.65 6.50 9.71
CA ASN A 119 -39.85 6.22 8.93
C ASN A 119 -41.04 5.79 9.81
N GLN A 120 -40.78 5.08 10.93
CA GLN A 120 -41.84 4.75 11.88
C GLN A 120 -42.34 5.95 12.69
N LEU A 121 -41.44 6.86 13.06
CA LEU A 121 -41.76 8.04 13.88
C LEU A 121 -42.43 9.16 13.05
N TYR A 122 -42.04 9.30 11.78
CA TYR A 122 -42.52 10.36 10.88
C TYR A 122 -42.88 9.78 9.50
N PRO A 123 -43.99 9.03 9.38
CA PRO A 123 -44.36 8.35 8.14
C PRO A 123 -44.64 9.31 6.98
N ASP A 124 -45.11 10.53 7.28
CA ASP A 124 -45.49 11.52 6.26
C ASP A 124 -44.32 12.42 5.81
N ALA A 125 -43.15 12.28 6.43
CA ALA A 125 -41.98 13.14 6.15
C ALA A 125 -41.28 12.83 4.82
N PHE A 126 -41.60 11.70 4.18
CA PHE A 126 -40.88 11.18 3.01
C PHE A 126 -41.80 10.82 1.82
N VAL A 127 -43.01 11.38 1.76
CA VAL A 127 -43.94 11.29 0.60
C VAL A 127 -43.82 12.52 -0.29
#